data_AF-A0A024TWV7-F1
#
_entry.id   AF-A0A024TWV7-F1
#
_cell.length_a   1.000
_cell.length_b   1.000
_cell.length_c   1.000
_cell.angle_alpha   90.00
_cell.angle_beta   90.00
_cell.angle_gamma   90.00
#
_symmetry.space_group_name_H-M   'P 1'
#
loop_
_entity.id
_entity.type
_entity.pdbx_description
1 polymer ?
#
loop_
_entity_poly.entity_id
_entity_poly.type
_entity_poly.pdbx_seq_one_letter_code
_entity_poly.pdbx_strand_id
1 'polypeptide(L)'
;MLRQRMARAIHRWSSQSFVPARTSARALHMKISREVQDALRVGTPVVALESTIVSHGMPYPQNFTMATEVEALIRQHGACPATIAILNGEICVGLSEEQLHSLASFGTQATKCSTRDIAAVIARRGTGATTVSSTMRIAHAAGITVFVTGGIGGVHRYVEDTMDISTDLMELSRTPVAVVCAGVKSILDIPRTLEYLETQAVPVVGYRTRDFPAFFSTTSGGCKAHMQLDSPEDVALLIRTSQDLNLPNGFIVAVPNPAPVDEEMIDKAIREGLAECQAQGVGGNAITPFLLQRVNELTKGESLTSNIALVKNNAVVGAKIARALADRARPLIPPTTASLPTSPRLHSTTPDVVIVGGAVLDVISKPTTQFVRGTSNIGHTKQTWGGVGRNVAECLHRLDVPVLLVSNVGHDSCGDGLLRQLDSLEMDLSGVIAVPNHATATYCAVLTPCGDLDVAIADMTILDNLEWGESVSVKLASARIVVLDGNLSSDKIRQVTEPLAANRRRLLWFEPTSVEKAVRAVESMHRLHVISPNADELRAICNALAESTMATKVAMDDQALAAAAAKLPVRDGLQVVRDIATGELPPSLPRS
;
A
#
# COMPACT_ATOMS: atom_id res chain seq x y z
N MET A 1 -4.61 -14.32 -36.44
CA MET A 1 -3.39 -14.30 -35.60
C MET A 1 -3.06 -12.93 -34.99
N LEU A 2 -3.03 -11.81 -35.73
CA LEU A 2 -2.66 -10.51 -35.14
C LEU A 2 -3.55 -10.06 -33.95
N ARG A 3 -4.88 -10.25 -34.05
CA ARG A 3 -5.83 -9.99 -32.93
C ARG A 3 -5.53 -10.79 -31.66
N GLN A 4 -5.07 -12.03 -31.75
CA GLN A 4 -4.67 -12.83 -30.57
C GLN A 4 -3.34 -12.36 -29.96
N ARG A 5 -2.44 -11.76 -30.75
CA ARG A 5 -1.23 -11.09 -30.23
C ARG A 5 -1.56 -9.76 -29.56
N MET A 6 -2.47 -8.97 -30.11
CA MET A 6 -2.94 -7.73 -29.47
C MET A 6 -3.75 -7.99 -28.19
N ALA A 7 -4.65 -8.99 -28.17
CA ALA A 7 -5.37 -9.36 -26.95
C ALA A 7 -4.40 -9.73 -25.80
N ARG A 8 -3.33 -10.48 -26.09
CA ARG A 8 -2.28 -10.80 -25.11
C ARG A 8 -1.39 -9.61 -24.72
N ALA A 9 -1.31 -8.57 -25.54
CA ALA A 9 -0.60 -7.33 -25.22
C ALA A 9 -1.46 -6.40 -24.35
N ILE A 10 -2.74 -6.23 -24.69
CA ILE A 10 -3.70 -5.40 -23.94
C ILE A 10 -3.94 -5.99 -22.54
N HIS A 11 -4.09 -7.31 -22.42
CA HIS A 11 -4.23 -7.97 -21.11
C HIS A 11 -2.97 -7.87 -20.22
N ARG A 12 -1.80 -7.63 -20.83
CA ARG A 12 -0.52 -7.32 -20.14
C ARG A 12 -0.35 -5.85 -19.78
N TRP A 13 -1.14 -4.95 -20.36
CA TRP A 13 -1.08 -3.50 -20.09
C TRP A 13 -2.16 -3.03 -19.13
N SER A 14 -3.39 -3.57 -19.22
CA SER A 14 -4.47 -3.27 -18.26
C SER A 14 -4.27 -3.87 -16.85
N SER A 15 -3.21 -4.67 -16.66
CA SER A 15 -2.81 -5.24 -15.37
C SER A 15 -1.54 -4.60 -14.78
N GLN A 16 -1.05 -3.51 -15.38
CA GLN A 16 0.06 -2.71 -14.85
C GLN A 16 -0.40 -1.30 -14.43
N SER A 17 -1.40 -1.25 -13.54
CA SER A 17 -1.35 -0.22 -12.50
C SER A 17 -0.06 -0.45 -11.71
N PHE A 18 0.87 0.50 -11.72
CA PHE A 18 2.13 0.42 -10.98
C PHE A 18 1.91 0.68 -9.46
N VAL A 19 0.89 0.04 -8.90
CA VAL A 19 0.84 -0.27 -7.48
C VAL A 19 1.86 -1.39 -7.29
N PRO A 20 2.85 -1.28 -6.38
CA PRO A 20 3.75 -2.38 -6.11
C PRO A 20 2.89 -3.57 -5.68
N ALA A 21 2.90 -4.64 -6.48
CA ALA A 21 2.09 -5.81 -6.20
C ALA A 21 2.47 -6.34 -4.82
N ARG A 22 1.57 -6.21 -3.84
CA ARG A 22 1.68 -6.88 -2.54
C ARG A 22 1.92 -8.35 -2.85
N THR A 23 3.16 -8.78 -2.68
CA THR A 23 3.62 -10.11 -3.07
C THR A 23 3.05 -11.06 -2.03
N SER A 24 1.80 -11.49 -2.22
CA SER A 24 1.06 -12.22 -1.20
C SER A 24 1.87 -13.44 -0.76
N ALA A 25 1.82 -13.80 0.52
CA ALA A 25 2.55 -14.95 1.06
C ALA A 25 2.29 -16.27 0.28
N ARG A 26 1.13 -16.37 -0.40
CA ARG A 26 0.79 -17.47 -1.34
C ARG A 26 1.72 -17.56 -2.56
N ALA A 27 2.27 -16.45 -3.05
CA ALA A 27 3.16 -16.41 -4.22
C ALA A 27 4.58 -16.91 -3.92
N LEU A 28 4.98 -16.93 -2.65
CA LEU A 28 6.33 -17.32 -2.21
C LEU A 28 6.37 -18.65 -1.42
N HIS A 29 5.25 -19.38 -1.32
CA HIS A 29 5.14 -20.60 -0.50
C HIS A 29 5.63 -20.42 0.95
N MET A 30 5.26 -19.30 1.58
CA MET A 30 5.73 -18.93 2.92
C MET A 30 4.89 -19.58 4.03
N LYS A 31 5.55 -20.25 4.98
CA LYS A 31 4.99 -20.65 6.27
C LYS A 31 5.23 -19.55 7.30
N ILE A 32 4.22 -18.71 7.49
CA ILE A 32 4.17 -17.75 8.60
C ILE A 32 3.68 -18.50 9.85
N SER A 33 4.37 -18.36 10.98
CA SER A 33 3.97 -19.00 12.25
C SER A 33 2.62 -18.49 12.73
N ARG A 34 1.93 -19.27 13.57
CA ARG A 34 0.63 -18.85 14.12
C ARG A 34 0.74 -17.56 14.94
N GLU A 35 1.79 -17.41 15.75
CA GLU A 35 2.04 -16.19 16.54
C GLU A 35 2.12 -14.95 15.64
N VAL A 36 2.91 -15.02 14.56
CA VAL A 36 3.07 -13.91 13.60
C VAL A 36 1.79 -13.68 12.78
N GLN A 37 1.08 -14.74 12.35
CA GLN A 37 -0.21 -14.60 11.67
C GLN A 37 -1.26 -13.90 12.54
N ASP A 38 -1.36 -14.31 13.82
CA ASP A 38 -2.29 -13.72 14.76
C ASP A 38 -1.92 -12.26 15.06
N ALA A 39 -0.63 -11.96 15.27
CA ALA A 39 -0.13 -10.59 15.46
C ALA A 39 -0.46 -9.66 14.28
N LEU A 40 -0.13 -10.08 13.04
CA LEU A 40 -0.45 -9.33 11.82
C LEU A 40 -1.97 -9.13 11.62
N ARG A 41 -2.79 -10.09 12.07
CA ARG A 41 -4.25 -10.04 11.94
C ARG A 41 -4.91 -9.08 12.94
N VAL A 42 -4.42 -9.00 14.17
CA VAL A 42 -4.96 -8.09 15.20
C VAL A 42 -4.26 -6.73 15.26
N GLY A 43 -3.21 -6.53 14.47
CA GLY A 43 -2.43 -5.28 14.45
C GLY A 43 -1.38 -5.17 15.56
N THR A 44 -1.02 -6.28 16.21
CA THR A 44 0.13 -6.30 17.12
C THR A 44 1.41 -6.02 16.33
N PRO A 45 2.33 -5.17 16.83
CA PRO A 45 3.61 -4.91 16.17
C PRO A 45 4.39 -6.19 15.89
N VAL A 46 5.03 -6.29 14.73
CA VAL A 46 5.92 -7.41 14.38
C VAL A 46 7.31 -6.88 14.04
N VAL A 47 8.34 -7.54 14.56
CA VAL A 47 9.76 -7.24 14.28
C VAL A 47 10.40 -8.47 13.65
N ALA A 48 10.88 -8.34 12.41
CA ALA A 48 11.65 -9.39 11.75
C ALA A 48 13.05 -9.53 12.38
N LEU A 49 13.60 -10.74 12.31
CA LEU A 49 14.98 -11.08 12.68
C LEU A 49 15.60 -11.98 11.60
N GLU A 50 16.90 -11.83 11.34
CA GLU A 50 17.62 -12.65 10.35
C GLU A 50 18.19 -13.93 10.96
N SER A 51 18.38 -14.97 10.14
CA SER A 51 19.03 -16.21 10.57
C SER A 51 20.54 -16.29 10.30
N THR A 52 21.11 -15.42 9.44
CA THR A 52 22.57 -15.43 9.18
C THR A 52 23.38 -15.17 10.43
N ILE A 53 22.93 -14.27 11.31
CA ILE A 53 23.61 -14.00 12.58
C ILE A 53 23.65 -15.24 13.49
N VAL A 54 22.61 -16.08 13.44
CA VAL A 54 22.51 -17.32 14.21
C VAL A 54 23.43 -18.41 13.65
N SER A 55 23.41 -18.65 12.33
CA SER A 55 24.18 -19.75 11.72
C SER A 55 25.64 -19.42 11.41
N HIS A 56 25.97 -18.14 11.16
CA HIS A 56 27.29 -17.71 10.66
C HIS A 56 27.90 -16.52 11.44
N GLY A 57 27.15 -15.88 12.34
CA GLY A 57 27.60 -14.70 13.07
C GLY A 57 28.13 -14.99 14.48
N MET A 58 27.76 -16.12 15.08
CA MET A 58 28.13 -16.51 16.44
C MET A 58 28.28 -18.05 16.55
N PRO A 59 29.15 -18.56 17.45
CA PRO A 59 29.27 -20.00 17.71
C PRO A 59 28.08 -20.54 18.52
N TYR A 60 27.87 -21.86 18.47
CA TYR A 60 26.96 -22.57 19.36
C TYR A 60 27.63 -22.87 20.71
N PRO A 61 26.93 -22.72 21.87
CA PRO A 61 25.50 -22.42 22.03
C PRO A 61 25.14 -20.92 22.10
N GLN A 62 26.12 -20.00 22.04
CA GLN A 62 25.89 -18.56 22.21
C GLN A 62 24.91 -17.99 21.16
N ASN A 63 24.94 -18.52 19.93
CA ASN A 63 24.02 -18.14 18.86
C ASN A 63 22.54 -18.40 19.20
N PHE A 64 22.22 -19.58 19.76
CA PHE A 64 20.89 -19.95 20.20
C PHE A 64 20.45 -19.10 21.39
N THR A 65 21.31 -18.99 22.41
CA THR A 65 21.04 -18.17 23.60
C THR A 65 20.73 -16.72 23.22
N MET A 66 21.58 -16.10 22.39
CA MET A 66 21.40 -14.73 21.92
C MET A 66 20.08 -14.56 21.15
N ALA A 67 19.76 -15.48 20.24
CA ALA A 67 18.53 -15.41 19.44
C ALA A 67 17.27 -15.49 20.33
N THR A 68 17.22 -16.45 21.25
CA THR A 68 16.10 -16.61 22.20
C THR A 68 15.95 -15.42 23.13
N GLU A 69 17.06 -14.85 23.64
CA GLU A 69 17.04 -13.64 24.46
C GLU A 69 16.54 -12.41 23.66
N VAL A 70 16.94 -12.28 22.40
CA VAL A 70 16.49 -11.20 21.51
C VAL A 70 15.00 -11.31 21.19
N GLU A 71 14.49 -12.50 20.92
CA GLU A 71 13.05 -12.73 20.78
C GLU A 71 12.28 -12.38 22.07
N ALA A 72 12.81 -12.77 23.24
CA ALA A 72 12.20 -12.45 24.53
C ALA A 72 12.17 -10.94 24.81
N LEU A 73 13.24 -10.20 24.48
CA LEU A 73 13.29 -8.74 24.60
C LEU A 73 12.26 -8.03 23.70
N ILE A 74 12.02 -8.54 22.50
CA ILE A 74 10.99 -8.01 21.58
C ILE A 74 9.59 -8.25 22.17
N ARG A 75 9.30 -9.47 22.66
CA ARG A 75 8.05 -9.80 23.36
C ARG A 75 7.83 -8.90 24.59
N GLN A 76 8.86 -8.70 25.42
CA GLN A 76 8.82 -7.82 26.60
C GLN A 76 8.45 -6.36 26.26
N HIS A 77 8.81 -5.88 25.06
CA HIS A 77 8.53 -4.52 24.61
C HIS A 77 7.20 -4.35 23.87
N GLY A 78 6.38 -5.40 23.79
CA GLY A 78 5.03 -5.37 23.22
C GLY A 78 4.97 -5.65 21.71
N ALA A 79 5.97 -6.34 21.16
CA ALA A 79 6.01 -6.74 19.76
C ALA A 79 6.19 -8.26 19.61
N CYS A 80 5.71 -8.82 18.50
CA CYS A 80 5.93 -10.21 18.13
C CYS A 80 7.24 -10.35 17.33
N PRO A 81 8.18 -11.21 17.74
CA PRO A 81 9.38 -11.49 16.97
C PRO A 81 9.07 -12.45 15.81
N ALA A 82 9.67 -12.19 14.66
CA ALA A 82 9.56 -13.02 13.47
C ALA A 82 10.96 -13.38 12.95
N THR A 83 11.60 -14.37 13.57
CA THR A 83 12.85 -14.94 13.02
C THR A 83 12.56 -15.61 11.68
N ILE A 84 13.29 -15.19 10.63
CA ILE A 84 13.09 -15.64 9.26
C ILE A 84 14.24 -16.58 8.87
N ALA A 85 13.91 -17.71 8.24
CA ALA A 85 14.86 -18.66 7.67
C ALA A 85 14.23 -19.44 6.50
N ILE A 86 15.03 -20.23 5.79
CA ILE A 86 14.54 -21.29 4.89
C ILE A 86 14.86 -22.63 5.54
N LEU A 87 13.86 -23.46 5.82
CA LEU A 87 14.03 -24.77 6.45
C LEU A 87 13.49 -25.85 5.51
N ASN A 88 14.32 -26.83 5.13
CA ASN A 88 13.95 -27.94 4.24
C ASN A 88 13.26 -27.50 2.92
N GLY A 89 13.66 -26.32 2.41
CA GLY A 89 13.09 -25.67 1.22
C GLY A 89 11.84 -24.83 1.42
N GLU A 90 11.37 -24.63 2.65
CA GLU A 90 10.21 -23.80 2.96
C GLU A 90 10.67 -22.47 3.59
N ILE A 91 10.14 -21.34 3.12
CA ILE A 91 10.38 -20.04 3.78
C ILE A 91 9.56 -20.02 5.06
N CYS A 92 10.23 -19.87 6.21
CA CYS A 92 9.61 -19.76 7.53
C CYS A 92 9.70 -18.32 8.04
N VAL A 93 8.59 -17.79 8.59
CA VAL A 93 8.51 -16.45 9.19
C VAL A 93 7.96 -16.57 10.61
N GLY A 94 8.83 -16.36 11.59
CA GLY A 94 8.65 -16.84 12.96
C GLY A 94 9.03 -18.31 13.04
N LEU A 95 10.11 -18.63 13.75
CA LEU A 95 10.53 -20.01 14.01
C LEU A 95 9.95 -20.47 15.34
N SER A 96 9.69 -21.78 15.49
CA SER A 96 9.56 -22.37 16.83
C SER A 96 10.93 -22.43 17.53
N GLU A 97 10.93 -22.57 18.85
CA GLU A 97 12.16 -22.77 19.63
C GLU A 97 12.95 -24.00 19.15
N GLU A 98 12.27 -25.09 18.80
CA GLU A 98 12.87 -26.29 18.19
C GLU A 98 13.51 -26.00 16.82
N GLN A 99 12.84 -25.23 15.95
CA GLN A 99 13.38 -24.83 14.66
C GLN A 99 14.59 -23.89 14.81
N LEU A 100 14.54 -22.98 15.77
CA LEU A 100 15.64 -22.06 16.09
C LEU A 100 16.84 -22.83 16.67
N HIS A 101 16.60 -23.78 17.57
CA HIS A 101 17.62 -24.67 18.14
C HIS A 101 18.27 -25.55 17.07
N SER A 102 17.45 -26.13 16.19
CA SER A 102 17.91 -26.93 15.05
C SER A 102 18.80 -26.10 14.12
N LEU A 103 18.36 -24.91 13.72
CA LEU A 103 19.13 -23.99 12.88
C LEU A 103 20.45 -23.53 13.54
N ALA A 104 20.43 -23.22 14.84
CA ALA A 104 21.60 -22.79 15.59
C ALA A 104 22.62 -23.92 15.77
N SER A 105 22.16 -25.16 15.97
CA SER A 105 22.99 -26.37 16.05
C SER A 105 23.53 -26.78 14.68
N PHE A 106 22.78 -26.55 13.60
CA PHE A 106 23.20 -26.82 12.22
C PHE A 106 24.29 -25.84 11.75
N GLY A 107 24.30 -24.61 12.28
CA GLY A 107 25.39 -23.64 12.14
C GLY A 107 25.76 -23.38 10.68
N THR A 108 27.06 -23.40 10.37
CA THR A 108 27.62 -23.12 9.05
C THR A 108 27.29 -24.19 7.98
N GLN A 109 26.60 -25.27 8.32
CA GLN A 109 26.01 -26.18 7.33
C GLN A 109 24.78 -25.58 6.65
N ALA A 110 24.13 -24.59 7.27
CA ALA A 110 23.08 -23.80 6.62
C ALA A 110 23.68 -22.99 5.47
N THR A 111 23.01 -22.96 4.32
CA THR A 111 23.46 -22.07 3.22
C THR A 111 23.24 -20.61 3.62
N LYS A 112 24.31 -19.82 3.74
CA LYS A 112 24.21 -18.35 3.85
C LYS A 112 23.47 -17.80 2.63
N CYS A 113 22.26 -17.28 2.83
CA CYS A 113 21.28 -17.05 1.78
C CYS A 113 21.05 -15.55 1.57
N SER A 114 21.63 -15.01 0.49
CA SER A 114 21.25 -13.71 -0.11
C SER A 114 20.05 -13.91 -1.04
N THR A 115 19.43 -12.81 -1.50
CA THR A 115 18.19 -12.83 -2.29
C THR A 115 18.31 -13.68 -3.57
N ARG A 116 19.50 -13.75 -4.17
CA ARG A 116 19.78 -14.61 -5.33
C ARG A 116 19.76 -16.11 -4.99
N ASP A 117 20.05 -16.47 -3.75
CA ASP A 117 20.23 -17.87 -3.32
C ASP A 117 18.89 -18.50 -2.89
N ILE A 118 17.87 -17.70 -2.55
CA ILE A 118 16.55 -18.14 -2.06
C ILE A 118 15.97 -19.24 -2.96
N ALA A 119 15.89 -19.01 -4.27
CA ALA A 119 15.33 -19.95 -5.22
C ALA A 119 16.13 -21.27 -5.29
N ALA A 120 17.46 -21.21 -5.16
CA ALA A 120 18.33 -22.38 -5.20
C ALA A 120 18.21 -23.24 -3.94
N VAL A 121 18.11 -22.61 -2.76
CA VAL A 121 17.88 -23.32 -1.49
C VAL A 121 16.51 -24.01 -1.49
N ILE A 122 15.46 -23.31 -1.92
CA ILE A 122 14.09 -23.85 -2.03
C ILE A 122 14.04 -25.03 -3.00
N ALA A 123 14.57 -24.86 -4.23
CA ALA A 123 14.55 -25.91 -5.25
C ALA A 123 15.29 -27.19 -4.84
N ARG A 124 16.32 -27.06 -3.99
CA ARG A 124 17.10 -28.19 -3.45
C ARG A 124 16.53 -28.78 -2.15
N ARG A 125 15.43 -28.23 -1.62
CA ARG A 125 14.89 -28.55 -0.28
C ARG A 125 15.92 -28.38 0.84
N GLY A 126 16.81 -27.41 0.70
CA GLY A 126 17.89 -27.15 1.66
C GLY A 126 17.48 -26.26 2.83
N THR A 127 18.38 -26.16 3.81
CA THR A 127 18.29 -25.18 4.91
C THR A 127 19.17 -23.98 4.59
N GLY A 128 18.59 -22.78 4.67
CA GLY A 128 19.24 -21.51 4.36
C GLY A 128 19.05 -20.48 5.47
N ALA A 129 20.16 -19.92 5.93
CA ALA A 129 20.19 -18.82 6.88
C ALA A 129 20.11 -17.51 6.10
N THR A 130 19.00 -16.77 6.20
CA THR A 130 18.75 -15.54 5.46
C THR A 130 19.66 -14.42 5.95
N THR A 131 20.27 -13.70 5.02
CA THR A 131 21.01 -12.45 5.28
C THR A 131 20.04 -11.28 5.44
N VAL A 132 20.55 -10.09 5.78
CA VAL A 132 19.80 -8.82 5.78
C VAL A 132 18.94 -8.67 4.52
N SER A 133 19.53 -8.74 3.33
CA SER A 133 18.79 -8.65 2.06
C SER A 133 17.63 -9.68 1.92
N SER A 134 17.89 -10.97 2.14
CA SER A 134 16.83 -12.00 2.09
C SER A 134 15.74 -11.78 3.13
N THR A 135 16.14 -11.38 4.34
CA THR A 135 15.24 -11.15 5.47
C THR A 135 14.32 -9.96 5.19
N MET A 136 14.84 -8.85 4.65
CA MET A 136 14.04 -7.72 4.17
C MET A 136 13.00 -8.13 3.12
N ARG A 137 13.43 -8.86 2.08
CA ARG A 137 12.56 -9.32 0.98
C ARG A 137 11.38 -10.14 1.52
N ILE A 138 11.66 -11.07 2.42
CA ILE A 138 10.67 -11.99 3.00
C ILE A 138 9.79 -11.26 4.03
N ALA A 139 10.37 -10.41 4.88
CA ALA A 139 9.63 -9.60 5.86
C ALA A 139 8.61 -8.70 5.16
N HIS A 140 9.01 -7.99 4.10
CA HIS A 140 8.11 -7.14 3.33
C HIS A 140 6.96 -7.94 2.69
N ALA A 141 7.25 -9.12 2.11
CA ALA A 141 6.22 -10.00 1.56
C ALA A 141 5.26 -10.59 2.63
N ALA A 142 5.72 -10.72 3.88
CA ALA A 142 4.89 -11.05 5.04
C ALA A 142 4.10 -9.86 5.59
N GLY A 143 4.32 -8.63 5.10
CA GLY A 143 3.70 -7.41 5.63
C GLY A 143 4.39 -6.82 6.87
N ILE A 144 5.62 -7.24 7.16
CA ILE A 144 6.44 -6.76 8.29
C ILE A 144 7.31 -5.59 7.81
N THR A 145 7.29 -4.48 8.57
CA THR A 145 7.90 -3.20 8.17
C THR A 145 9.15 -2.83 8.97
N VAL A 146 9.42 -3.51 10.09
CA VAL A 146 10.60 -3.30 10.95
C VAL A 146 11.40 -4.60 11.05
N PHE A 147 12.72 -4.49 10.89
CA PHE A 147 13.67 -5.59 10.94
C PHE A 147 14.86 -5.19 11.82
N VAL A 148 15.29 -6.09 12.71
CA VAL A 148 16.46 -5.90 13.59
C VAL A 148 17.59 -6.84 13.17
N THR A 149 18.80 -6.30 13.08
CA THR A 149 20.07 -7.05 12.95
C THR A 149 21.13 -6.44 13.87
N GLY A 150 22.28 -7.09 14.01
CA GLY A 150 23.46 -6.46 14.59
C GLY A 150 23.98 -5.32 13.72
N GLY A 151 24.23 -5.58 12.43
CA GLY A 151 24.92 -4.65 11.54
C GLY A 151 24.74 -5.06 10.08
N ILE A 152 24.50 -4.12 9.18
CA ILE A 152 24.29 -4.43 7.76
C ILE A 152 25.60 -4.79 7.04
N GLY A 153 25.51 -5.48 5.90
CA GLY A 153 26.59 -5.47 4.92
C GLY A 153 26.69 -4.10 4.23
N GLY A 154 27.74 -3.91 3.44
CA GLY A 154 28.02 -2.63 2.79
C GLY A 154 29.05 -2.75 1.68
N VAL A 155 29.72 -1.65 1.37
CA VAL A 155 30.87 -1.60 0.47
C VAL A 155 32.09 -2.16 1.20
N HIS A 156 32.79 -3.13 0.61
CA HIS A 156 34.02 -3.66 1.20
C HIS A 156 35.19 -2.69 1.00
N ARG A 157 36.23 -2.80 1.85
CA ARG A 157 37.50 -2.08 1.64
C ARG A 157 38.15 -2.61 0.34
N TYR A 158 38.82 -1.73 -0.41
CA TYR A 158 39.38 -2.04 -1.75
C TYR A 158 38.32 -2.38 -2.81
N VAL A 159 37.13 -1.75 -2.75
CA VAL A 159 36.06 -1.93 -3.75
C VAL A 159 36.48 -1.47 -5.16
N GLU A 160 37.39 -0.50 -5.24
CA GLU A 160 37.96 0.03 -6.48
C GLU A 160 38.62 -1.06 -7.35
N ASP A 161 39.18 -2.10 -6.73
CA ASP A 161 39.81 -3.24 -7.40
C ASP A 161 38.89 -4.48 -7.42
N THR A 162 38.09 -4.68 -6.37
CA THR A 162 37.35 -5.93 -6.13
C THR A 162 35.89 -5.90 -6.58
N MET A 163 35.28 -4.71 -6.64
CA MET A 163 33.83 -4.50 -6.81
C MET A 163 32.96 -5.26 -5.79
N ASP A 164 33.49 -5.64 -4.63
CA ASP A 164 32.77 -6.40 -3.59
C ASP A 164 31.83 -5.46 -2.79
N ILE A 165 30.53 -5.54 -3.09
CA ILE A 165 29.47 -4.70 -2.51
C ILE A 165 28.32 -5.61 -2.08
N SER A 166 27.90 -5.50 -0.83
CA SER A 166 26.79 -6.30 -0.29
C SER A 166 25.48 -6.05 -1.03
N THR A 167 24.76 -7.15 -1.33
CA THR A 167 23.39 -7.11 -1.83
C THR A 167 22.41 -6.41 -0.89
N ASP A 168 22.77 -6.23 0.38
CA ASP A 168 21.96 -5.52 1.37
C ASP A 168 21.68 -4.07 0.95
N LEU A 169 22.66 -3.37 0.35
CA LEU A 169 22.48 -1.98 -0.11
C LEU A 169 21.49 -1.87 -1.28
N MET A 170 21.52 -2.86 -2.18
CA MET A 170 20.60 -2.95 -3.33
C MET A 170 19.20 -3.42 -2.94
N GLU A 171 19.06 -4.11 -1.81
CA GLU A 171 17.76 -4.47 -1.26
C GLU A 171 17.14 -3.28 -0.50
N LEU A 172 17.96 -2.55 0.26
CA LEU A 172 17.57 -1.30 0.92
C LEU A 172 17.01 -0.26 -0.04
N SER A 173 17.44 -0.22 -1.31
CA SER A 173 16.90 0.72 -2.31
C SER A 173 15.56 0.31 -2.94
N ARG A 174 15.03 -0.87 -2.59
CA ARG A 174 13.91 -1.52 -3.31
C ARG A 174 12.84 -2.16 -2.43
N THR A 175 13.09 -2.26 -1.13
CA THR A 175 12.23 -2.98 -0.20
C THR A 175 11.96 -2.10 1.02
N PRO A 176 10.72 -1.57 1.20
CA PRO A 176 10.40 -0.57 2.22
C PRO A 176 10.23 -1.22 3.61
N VAL A 177 11.38 -1.58 4.18
CA VAL A 177 11.55 -2.12 5.54
C VAL A 177 12.61 -1.27 6.24
N ALA A 178 12.33 -0.87 7.48
CA ALA A 178 13.30 -0.18 8.32
C ALA A 178 14.21 -1.20 9.01
N VAL A 179 15.52 -1.07 8.78
CA VAL A 179 16.56 -1.93 9.33
C VAL A 179 17.22 -1.23 10.51
N VAL A 180 16.96 -1.73 11.72
CA VAL A 180 17.56 -1.25 12.96
C VAL A 180 18.85 -2.04 13.21
N CYS A 181 19.98 -1.34 13.27
CA CYS A 181 21.31 -1.93 13.32
C CYS A 181 22.32 -1.00 14.02
N ALA A 182 23.51 -1.48 14.37
CA ALA A 182 24.61 -0.65 14.85
C ALA A 182 25.46 -0.08 13.70
N GLY A 183 24.82 0.35 12.61
CA GLY A 183 25.48 0.76 11.37
C GLY A 183 25.92 -0.43 10.51
N VAL A 184 27.03 -0.25 9.77
CA VAL A 184 27.66 -1.28 8.92
C VAL A 184 28.71 -2.04 9.73
N LYS A 185 28.91 -3.33 9.44
CA LYS A 185 29.97 -4.14 10.10
C LYS A 185 31.35 -3.46 9.93
N SER A 186 32.12 -3.33 11.02
CA SER A 186 33.38 -2.56 11.09
C SER A 186 34.46 -2.92 10.05
N ILE A 187 34.44 -4.15 9.55
CA ILE A 187 35.33 -4.66 8.49
C ILE A 187 35.15 -3.95 7.13
N LEU A 188 34.06 -3.20 6.95
CA LEU A 188 33.65 -2.56 5.71
C LEU A 188 34.23 -1.14 5.55
N ASP A 189 33.96 -0.51 4.42
CA ASP A 189 34.26 0.89 4.14
C ASP A 189 33.03 1.75 4.47
N ILE A 190 33.08 2.49 5.58
CA ILE A 190 31.97 3.31 6.05
C ILE A 190 31.69 4.50 5.11
N PRO A 191 32.68 5.35 4.75
CA PRO A 191 32.47 6.44 3.80
C PRO A 191 31.82 5.98 2.49
N ARG A 192 32.38 4.97 1.82
CA ARG A 192 31.87 4.49 0.53
C ARG A 192 30.50 3.83 0.66
N THR A 193 30.18 3.21 1.80
CA THR A 193 28.83 2.68 2.04
C THR A 193 27.80 3.80 2.16
N LEU A 194 28.13 4.91 2.84
CA LEU A 194 27.22 6.06 2.96
C LEU A 194 26.98 6.73 1.60
N GLU A 195 28.03 6.96 0.81
CA GLU A 195 27.92 7.46 -0.59
C GLU A 195 27.04 6.57 -1.47
N TYR A 196 27.17 5.24 -1.33
CA TYR A 196 26.34 4.28 -2.06
C TYR A 196 24.86 4.36 -1.63
N LEU A 197 24.59 4.50 -0.33
CA LEU A 197 23.25 4.63 0.22
C LEU A 197 22.58 5.95 -0.22
N GLU A 198 23.32 7.06 -0.24
CA GLU A 198 22.86 8.34 -0.78
C GLU A 198 22.54 8.22 -2.27
N THR A 199 23.45 7.65 -3.07
CA THR A 199 23.24 7.39 -4.50
C THR A 199 22.02 6.50 -4.78
N GLN A 200 21.70 5.59 -3.85
CA GLN A 200 20.54 4.70 -3.91
C GLN A 200 19.28 5.27 -3.25
N ALA A 201 19.29 6.54 -2.81
CA ALA A 201 18.18 7.21 -2.12
C ALA A 201 17.68 6.45 -0.88
N VAL A 202 18.57 5.81 -0.12
CA VAL A 202 18.26 5.13 1.14
C VAL A 202 18.49 6.08 2.32
N PRO A 203 17.45 6.49 3.07
CA PRO A 203 17.63 7.37 4.22
C PRO A 203 18.39 6.68 5.36
N VAL A 204 19.42 7.37 5.86
CA VAL A 204 20.26 6.92 6.97
C VAL A 204 19.96 7.78 8.20
N VAL A 205 19.29 7.19 9.17
CA VAL A 205 18.95 7.81 10.47
C VAL A 205 20.00 7.40 11.50
N GLY A 206 20.70 8.36 12.10
CA GLY A 206 21.40 8.19 13.36
C GLY A 206 20.39 8.30 14.52
N TYR A 207 20.19 7.22 15.26
CA TYR A 207 19.26 7.23 16.39
C TYR A 207 19.95 7.86 17.61
N ARG A 208 19.51 9.07 17.99
CA ARG A 208 20.11 9.90 19.06
C ARG A 208 21.56 10.30 18.82
N THR A 209 22.00 10.35 17.57
CA THR A 209 23.36 10.72 17.17
C THR A 209 23.36 11.34 15.76
N ARG A 210 24.32 12.23 15.48
CA ARG A 210 24.70 12.58 14.10
C ARG A 210 25.84 11.73 13.56
N ASP A 211 26.71 11.25 14.42
CA ASP A 211 27.81 10.35 14.05
C ASP A 211 27.25 8.99 13.67
N PHE A 212 27.74 8.44 12.56
CA PHE A 212 27.35 7.11 12.13
C PHE A 212 28.07 6.06 13.02
N PRO A 213 27.36 5.12 13.66
CA PRO A 213 27.99 4.06 14.44
C PRO A 213 28.82 3.10 13.58
N ALA A 214 30.01 2.71 14.07
CA ALA A 214 30.93 1.79 13.39
C ALA A 214 30.86 0.37 13.96
N PHE A 215 29.65 -0.13 14.22
CA PHE A 215 29.36 -1.45 14.82
C PHE A 215 29.93 -1.64 16.23
N PHE A 216 31.24 -1.82 16.39
CA PHE A 216 31.89 -1.93 17.71
C PHE A 216 32.15 -0.57 18.37
N SER A 217 32.23 0.51 17.60
CA SER A 217 32.42 1.88 18.11
C SER A 217 31.15 2.73 17.95
N THR A 218 30.93 3.67 18.86
CA THR A 218 29.80 4.63 18.80
C THR A 218 29.96 5.70 17.72
N THR A 219 31.18 5.89 17.20
CA THR A 219 31.55 6.84 16.16
C THR A 219 32.33 6.16 15.05
N SER A 220 32.37 6.76 13.86
CA SER A 220 33.08 6.25 12.69
C SER A 220 34.09 7.28 12.13
N GLY A 221 35.05 7.71 12.95
CA GLY A 221 36.13 8.62 12.52
C GLY A 221 35.69 9.95 11.85
N GLY A 222 34.45 10.41 12.09
CA GLY A 222 33.91 11.65 11.53
C GLY A 222 32.79 11.50 10.49
N CYS A 223 32.48 10.30 9.99
CA CYS A 223 31.33 10.11 9.09
C CYS A 223 30.01 10.37 9.82
N LYS A 224 29.06 11.03 9.14
CA LYS A 224 27.76 11.40 9.70
C LYS A 224 26.62 10.63 9.03
N ALA A 225 25.56 10.35 9.77
CA ALA A 225 24.29 9.92 9.20
C ALA A 225 23.63 11.09 8.43
N HIS A 226 22.80 10.78 7.44
CA HIS A 226 22.02 11.78 6.67
C HIS A 226 21.14 12.62 7.61
N MET A 227 20.48 12.00 8.59
CA MET A 227 19.68 12.71 9.59
C MET A 227 19.82 12.09 10.98
N GLN A 228 19.47 12.86 12.02
CA GLN A 228 19.33 12.39 13.40
C GLN A 228 17.84 12.38 13.77
N LEU A 229 17.37 11.31 14.43
CA LEU A 229 16.06 11.25 15.08
C LEU A 229 16.23 10.71 16.51
N ASP A 230 15.53 11.32 17.47
CA ASP A 230 15.80 11.11 18.90
C ASP A 230 14.79 10.19 19.61
N SER A 231 13.64 9.92 18.98
CA SER A 231 12.58 9.09 19.55
C SER A 231 12.09 7.98 18.59
N PRO A 232 11.59 6.85 19.11
CA PRO A 232 10.94 5.82 18.29
C PRO A 232 9.75 6.36 17.50
N GLU A 233 9.05 7.36 18.04
CA GLU A 233 7.87 7.97 17.44
C GLU A 233 8.23 8.83 16.21
N ASP A 234 9.36 9.52 16.23
CA ASP A 234 9.83 10.29 15.07
C ASP A 234 10.34 9.37 13.95
N VAL A 235 10.97 8.24 14.30
CA VAL A 235 11.35 7.19 13.33
C VAL A 235 10.10 6.51 12.74
N ALA A 236 9.09 6.21 13.56
CA ALA A 236 7.80 5.69 13.10
C ALA A 236 7.09 6.67 12.16
N LEU A 237 7.14 7.98 12.47
CA LEU A 237 6.60 9.03 11.62
C LEU A 237 7.29 9.06 10.24
N LEU A 238 8.62 8.96 10.18
CA LEU A 238 9.37 8.90 8.92
C LEU A 238 8.96 7.68 8.07
N ILE A 239 8.91 6.50 8.69
CA ILE A 239 8.54 5.25 8.01
C ILE A 239 7.10 5.33 7.46
N ARG A 240 6.15 5.84 8.26
CA ARG A 240 4.75 6.00 7.84
C ARG A 240 4.61 7.03 6.73
N THR A 241 5.26 8.20 6.83
CA THR A 241 5.28 9.21 5.77
C THR A 241 5.74 8.63 4.44
N SER A 242 6.78 7.80 4.47
CA SER A 242 7.30 7.12 3.29
C SER A 242 6.34 6.09 2.70
N GLN A 243 5.57 5.39 3.54
CA GLN A 243 4.55 4.43 3.09
C GLN A 243 3.37 5.16 2.44
N ASP A 244 2.91 6.27 3.03
CA ASP A 244 1.82 7.08 2.49
C ASP A 244 2.22 7.73 1.15
N LEU A 245 3.50 8.12 0.99
CA LEU A 245 4.08 8.59 -0.27
C LEU A 245 4.43 7.46 -1.27
N ASN A 246 4.24 6.19 -0.90
CA ASN A 246 4.60 4.99 -1.69
C ASN A 246 6.07 4.97 -2.16
N LEU A 247 7.02 5.48 -1.36
CA LEU A 247 8.44 5.42 -1.72
C LEU A 247 8.96 3.97 -1.61
N PRO A 248 9.81 3.51 -2.55
CA PRO A 248 10.19 2.11 -2.67
C PRO A 248 11.33 1.68 -1.73
N ASN A 249 12.09 2.63 -1.19
CA ASN A 249 13.27 2.38 -0.37
C ASN A 249 12.92 1.99 1.08
N GLY A 250 13.79 1.20 1.69
CA GLY A 250 13.86 0.98 3.12
C GLY A 250 14.60 2.09 3.84
N PHE A 251 14.95 1.83 5.10
CA PHE A 251 15.62 2.78 5.99
C PHE A 251 16.77 2.07 6.73
N ILE A 252 17.83 2.82 7.02
CA ILE A 252 18.78 2.45 8.07
C ILE A 252 18.46 3.27 9.31
N VAL A 253 18.25 2.60 10.44
CA VAL A 253 18.17 3.21 11.77
C VAL A 253 19.40 2.75 12.54
N ALA A 254 20.47 3.54 12.46
CA ALA A 254 21.76 3.25 13.02
C ALA A 254 21.80 3.67 14.50
N VAL A 255 21.86 2.69 15.39
CA VAL A 255 21.81 2.83 16.84
C VAL A 255 23.22 2.71 17.42
N PRO A 256 23.71 3.68 18.23
CA PRO A 256 25.00 3.55 18.90
C PRO A 256 25.10 2.29 19.77
N ASN A 257 26.28 1.66 19.74
CA ASN A 257 26.57 0.48 20.55
C ASN A 257 26.61 0.85 22.05
N PRO A 258 25.86 0.15 22.93
CA PRO A 258 25.83 0.44 24.37
C PRO A 258 27.07 -0.05 25.13
N ALA A 259 27.87 -0.93 24.53
CA ALA A 259 29.07 -1.52 25.11
C ALA A 259 30.20 -1.47 24.06
N PRO A 260 30.70 -0.27 23.72
CA PRO A 260 31.70 -0.11 22.68
C PRO A 260 33.03 -0.78 23.06
N VAL A 261 33.75 -1.27 22.06
CA VAL A 261 35.13 -1.75 22.19
C VAL A 261 36.07 -0.61 21.79
N ASP A 262 37.30 -0.64 22.31
CA ASP A 262 38.34 0.31 21.92
C ASP A 262 38.58 0.33 20.40
N GLU A 263 38.56 1.53 19.81
CA GLU A 263 38.61 1.73 18.36
C GLU A 263 39.99 1.33 17.79
N GLU A 264 41.08 1.63 18.49
CA GLU A 264 42.44 1.24 18.07
C GLU A 264 42.63 -0.28 18.10
N MET A 265 42.11 -0.95 19.13
CA MET A 265 42.10 -2.41 19.23
C MET A 265 41.34 -3.06 18.07
N ILE A 266 40.15 -2.55 17.75
CA ILE A 266 39.32 -3.05 16.64
C ILE A 266 40.00 -2.81 15.29
N ASP A 267 40.50 -1.61 15.01
CA ASP A 267 41.17 -1.30 13.74
C ASP A 267 42.50 -2.06 13.58
N LYS A 268 43.22 -2.33 14.68
CA LYS A 268 44.37 -3.23 14.65
C LYS A 268 43.95 -4.65 14.29
N ALA A 269 42.95 -5.20 14.95
CA ALA A 269 42.45 -6.56 14.69
C ALA A 269 41.91 -6.73 13.25
N ILE A 270 41.24 -5.71 12.70
CA ILE A 270 40.76 -5.69 11.31
C ILE A 270 41.93 -5.65 10.31
N ARG A 271 42.95 -4.82 10.55
CA ARG A 271 44.15 -4.75 9.67
C ARG A 271 44.91 -6.07 9.65
N GLU A 272 45.11 -6.69 10.81
CA GLU A 272 45.75 -8.01 10.93
C GLU A 272 44.92 -9.09 10.21
N GLY A 273 43.60 -9.14 10.45
CA GLY A 273 42.71 -10.08 9.77
C GLY A 273 42.64 -9.92 8.25
N LEU A 274 42.69 -8.68 7.73
CA LEU A 274 42.70 -8.41 6.28
C LEU A 274 44.01 -8.88 5.63
N ALA A 275 45.15 -8.66 6.28
CA ALA A 275 46.44 -9.17 5.83
C ALA A 275 46.45 -10.72 5.81
N GLU A 276 45.85 -11.36 6.82
CA GLU A 276 45.67 -12.81 6.84
C GLU A 276 44.74 -13.31 5.73
N CYS A 277 43.62 -12.63 5.43
CA CYS A 277 42.77 -12.97 4.28
C CYS A 277 43.56 -12.95 2.97
N GLN A 278 44.37 -11.90 2.76
CA GLN A 278 45.20 -11.77 1.56
C GLN A 278 46.26 -12.89 1.46
N ALA A 279 46.96 -13.18 2.57
CA ALA A 279 47.97 -14.22 2.62
C ALA A 279 47.40 -15.64 2.42
N GLN A 280 46.16 -15.88 2.85
CA GLN A 280 45.47 -17.18 2.72
C GLN A 280 44.58 -17.30 1.48
N GLY A 281 44.44 -16.24 0.67
CA GLY A 281 43.58 -16.23 -0.52
C GLY A 281 42.07 -16.28 -0.22
N VAL A 282 41.64 -15.81 0.96
CA VAL A 282 40.22 -15.80 1.37
C VAL A 282 39.50 -14.67 0.62
N GLY A 283 38.56 -15.05 -0.26
CA GLY A 283 37.85 -14.11 -1.15
C GLY A 283 36.33 -14.14 -1.02
N GLY A 284 35.69 -13.03 -1.44
CA GLY A 284 34.24 -12.89 -1.56
C GLY A 284 33.46 -13.20 -0.27
N ASN A 285 32.40 -14.00 -0.36
CA ASN A 285 31.46 -14.22 0.75
C ASN A 285 32.06 -14.89 2.00
N ALA A 286 33.27 -15.45 1.89
CA ALA A 286 34.05 -16.05 2.98
C ALA A 286 34.87 -15.02 3.81
N ILE A 287 35.10 -13.81 3.29
CA ILE A 287 35.85 -12.75 3.99
C ILE A 287 35.15 -12.37 5.29
N THR A 288 33.84 -12.09 5.26
CA THR A 288 33.10 -11.59 6.43
C THR A 288 33.10 -12.58 7.62
N PRO A 289 32.78 -13.89 7.46
CA PRO A 289 32.88 -14.83 8.56
C PRO A 289 34.30 -14.97 9.11
N PHE A 290 35.32 -15.03 8.23
CA PHE A 290 36.72 -15.12 8.64
C PHE A 290 37.14 -13.91 9.48
N LEU A 291 36.89 -12.69 9.00
CA LEU A 291 37.28 -11.46 9.71
C LEU A 291 36.55 -11.31 11.04
N LEU A 292 35.25 -11.67 11.14
CA LEU A 292 34.52 -11.62 12.41
C LEU A 292 35.07 -12.63 13.43
N GLN A 293 35.39 -13.86 13.00
CA GLN A 293 36.08 -14.82 13.86
C GLN A 293 37.43 -14.27 14.30
N ARG A 294 38.23 -13.73 13.38
CA ARG A 294 39.61 -13.30 13.67
C ARG A 294 39.65 -12.08 14.59
N VAL A 295 38.76 -11.12 14.39
CA VAL A 295 38.58 -9.99 15.31
C VAL A 295 38.18 -10.49 16.69
N ASN A 296 37.32 -11.51 16.82
CA ASN A 296 36.96 -12.09 18.11
C ASN A 296 38.14 -12.77 18.83
N GLU A 297 39.00 -13.49 18.10
CA GLU A 297 40.22 -14.08 18.64
C GLU A 297 41.21 -13.01 19.14
N LEU A 298 41.48 -12.00 18.30
CA LEU A 298 42.43 -10.92 18.61
C LEU A 298 41.94 -10.00 19.74
N THR A 299 40.63 -9.79 19.86
CA THR A 299 39.98 -9.06 20.97
C THR A 299 39.64 -9.96 22.18
N LYS A 300 40.08 -11.23 22.20
CA LYS A 300 39.88 -12.18 23.31
C LYS A 300 38.43 -12.33 23.80
N GLY A 301 37.45 -12.16 22.92
CA GLY A 301 36.02 -12.24 23.25
C GLY A 301 35.30 -10.90 23.52
N GLU A 302 36.01 -9.77 23.59
CA GLU A 302 35.37 -8.46 23.84
C GLU A 302 34.43 -8.08 22.69
N SER A 303 34.82 -8.29 21.44
CA SER A 303 33.98 -8.00 20.28
C SER A 303 32.72 -8.90 20.20
N LEU A 304 32.77 -10.18 20.58
CA LEU A 304 31.56 -11.00 20.67
C LEU A 304 30.63 -10.52 21.79
N THR A 305 31.18 -10.12 22.94
CA THR A 305 30.41 -9.56 24.06
C THR A 305 29.69 -8.28 23.65
N SER A 306 30.41 -7.38 22.97
CA SER A 306 29.87 -6.15 22.38
C SER A 306 28.82 -6.43 21.29
N ASN A 307 29.03 -7.43 20.43
CA ASN A 307 28.07 -7.85 19.40
C ASN A 307 26.75 -8.35 20.01
N ILE A 308 26.80 -9.11 21.11
CA ILE A 308 25.57 -9.53 21.81
C ILE A 308 24.86 -8.32 22.43
N ALA A 309 25.60 -7.37 23.04
CA ALA A 309 25.04 -6.18 23.64
C ALA A 309 24.36 -5.24 22.62
N LEU A 310 24.99 -4.99 21.46
CA LEU A 310 24.41 -4.17 20.40
C LEU A 310 23.16 -4.81 19.78
N VAL A 311 23.14 -6.13 19.54
CA VAL A 311 21.95 -6.79 18.96
C VAL A 311 20.76 -6.69 19.92
N LYS A 312 20.97 -6.91 21.22
CA LYS A 312 19.95 -6.73 22.26
C LYS A 312 19.42 -5.28 22.30
N ASN A 313 20.29 -4.28 22.18
CA ASN A 313 19.89 -2.88 22.14
C ASN A 313 19.08 -2.54 20.87
N ASN A 314 19.53 -3.01 19.71
CA ASN A 314 18.81 -2.84 18.43
C ASN A 314 17.42 -3.49 18.50
N ALA A 315 17.28 -4.65 19.15
CA ALA A 315 16.01 -5.32 19.38
C ALA A 315 15.03 -4.48 20.23
N VAL A 316 15.53 -3.89 21.31
CA VAL A 316 14.76 -2.98 22.17
C VAL A 316 14.33 -1.71 21.42
N VAL A 317 15.20 -1.12 20.60
CA VAL A 317 14.86 0.06 19.78
C VAL A 317 13.86 -0.31 18.68
N GLY A 318 14.08 -1.41 17.95
CA GLY A 318 13.18 -1.89 16.90
C GLY A 318 11.79 -2.24 17.41
N ALA A 319 11.67 -2.91 18.56
CA ALA A 319 10.37 -3.19 19.18
C ALA A 319 9.61 -1.89 19.57
N LYS A 320 10.32 -0.87 20.06
CA LYS A 320 9.72 0.45 20.37
C LYS A 320 9.26 1.17 19.10
N ILE A 321 10.04 1.14 18.01
CA ILE A 321 9.65 1.72 16.71
C ILE A 321 8.43 0.99 16.13
N ALA A 322 8.44 -0.34 16.15
CA ALA A 322 7.32 -1.16 15.67
C ALA A 322 6.03 -0.88 16.45
N ARG A 323 6.13 -0.66 17.78
CA ARG A 323 4.99 -0.25 18.61
C ARG A 323 4.50 1.16 18.27
N ALA A 324 5.40 2.13 18.16
CA ALA A 324 5.05 3.49 17.75
C ALA A 324 4.44 3.57 16.34
N LEU A 325 4.73 2.60 15.45
CA LEU A 325 4.07 2.45 14.15
C LEU A 325 2.63 1.90 14.25
N ALA A 326 2.34 1.03 15.21
CA ALA A 326 0.99 0.53 15.47
C ALA A 326 0.12 1.57 16.19
N ASP A 327 0.73 2.38 17.06
CA ASP A 327 0.10 3.48 17.80
C ASP A 327 -0.28 4.64 16.84
N ARG A 328 -1.45 4.55 16.21
CA ARG A 328 -1.97 5.53 15.22
C ARG A 328 -2.20 6.96 15.74
N ALA A 329 -1.82 7.26 16.99
CA ALA A 329 -2.17 8.47 17.74
C ALA A 329 -1.58 9.79 17.22
N ARG A 330 -0.57 9.76 16.33
CA ARG A 330 0.04 10.96 15.74
C ARG A 330 -0.35 11.11 14.26
N PRO A 331 -1.18 12.10 13.86
CA PRO A 331 -1.33 12.47 12.46
C PRO A 331 -0.03 13.09 11.92
N LEU A 332 0.23 12.94 10.63
CA LEU A 332 1.58 13.05 10.06
C LEU A 332 2.16 14.47 9.96
N ILE A 333 1.33 15.50 10.09
CA ILE A 333 1.74 16.89 9.95
C ILE A 333 1.05 17.69 11.07
N PRO A 334 1.78 18.30 12.02
CA PRO A 334 1.22 19.40 12.79
C PRO A 334 0.93 20.53 11.79
N PRO A 335 -0.31 21.04 11.68
CA PRO A 335 -0.71 21.94 10.60
C PRO A 335 0.23 23.14 10.57
N THR A 336 1.00 23.26 9.48
CA THR A 336 2.06 24.25 9.35
C THR A 336 1.46 25.63 9.53
N THR A 337 1.97 26.40 10.50
CA THR A 337 1.49 27.75 10.84
C THR A 337 1.92 28.81 9.82
N ALA A 338 1.68 28.52 8.53
CA ALA A 338 1.67 29.49 7.44
C ALA A 338 0.22 29.99 7.27
N SER A 339 -0.15 30.92 8.15
CA SER A 339 -1.36 31.78 8.12
C SER A 339 -2.39 31.53 7.01
N LEU A 340 -3.19 30.48 7.16
CA LEU A 340 -4.59 30.48 6.72
C LEU A 340 -5.44 30.87 7.93
N PRO A 341 -6.46 31.73 7.77
CA PRO A 341 -7.09 32.42 8.90
C PRO A 341 -7.70 31.43 9.90
N THR A 342 -7.21 31.52 11.14
CA THR A 342 -7.63 30.68 12.25
C THR A 342 -9.04 31.04 12.71
N SER A 343 -10.00 30.25 12.27
CA SER A 343 -11.27 30.03 12.97
C SER A 343 -11.31 28.56 13.41
N PRO A 344 -12.07 28.19 14.47
CA PRO A 344 -12.26 26.80 14.83
C PRO A 344 -12.83 26.05 13.61
N ARG A 345 -12.33 24.83 13.32
CA ARG A 345 -12.94 23.98 12.29
C ARG A 345 -14.29 23.48 12.80
N LEU A 346 -15.32 24.34 12.71
CA LEU A 346 -16.64 23.83 12.38
C LEU A 346 -16.50 23.09 11.05
N HIS A 347 -17.13 21.93 10.94
CA HIS A 347 -17.42 21.36 9.64
C HIS A 347 -18.11 22.45 8.80
N SER A 348 -17.65 22.64 7.55
CA SER A 348 -18.45 23.39 6.58
C SER A 348 -19.81 22.70 6.52
N THR A 349 -20.87 23.37 6.98
CA THR A 349 -22.23 22.81 7.01
C THR A 349 -22.77 22.55 5.61
N THR A 350 -22.11 23.13 4.59
CA THR A 350 -22.38 22.97 3.16
C THR A 350 -21.28 22.12 2.50
N PRO A 351 -21.62 21.00 1.84
CA PRO A 351 -20.67 20.22 1.04
C PRO A 351 -20.32 20.94 -0.28
N ASP A 352 -19.10 20.75 -0.77
CA ASP A 352 -18.67 21.25 -2.09
C ASP A 352 -19.29 20.41 -3.22
N VAL A 353 -19.44 19.10 -2.99
CA VAL A 353 -20.00 18.12 -3.94
C VAL A 353 -21.20 17.42 -3.32
N VAL A 354 -22.30 17.31 -4.05
CA VAL A 354 -23.43 16.44 -3.67
C VAL A 354 -23.65 15.39 -4.75
N ILE A 355 -23.80 14.14 -4.35
CA ILE A 355 -24.04 13.02 -5.26
C ILE A 355 -25.44 12.50 -4.99
N VAL A 356 -26.32 12.55 -5.99
CA VAL A 356 -27.67 11.99 -5.93
C VAL A 356 -27.62 10.65 -6.65
N GLY A 357 -27.62 9.54 -5.90
CA GLY A 357 -27.36 8.23 -6.51
C GLY A 357 -27.43 7.02 -5.61
N GLY A 358 -27.09 5.86 -6.17
CA GLY A 358 -27.34 4.56 -5.57
C GLY A 358 -26.29 4.10 -4.55
N ALA A 359 -26.76 3.68 -3.38
CA ALA A 359 -26.09 2.71 -2.51
C ALA A 359 -26.78 1.35 -2.68
N VAL A 360 -26.02 0.33 -3.07
CA VAL A 360 -26.53 -0.98 -3.52
C VAL A 360 -25.79 -2.11 -2.80
N LEU A 361 -26.47 -3.25 -2.60
CA LEU A 361 -25.84 -4.54 -2.30
C LEU A 361 -25.59 -5.33 -3.60
N ASP A 362 -24.34 -5.52 -3.98
CA ASP A 362 -23.94 -6.41 -5.08
C ASP A 362 -23.77 -7.84 -4.56
N VAL A 363 -24.50 -8.79 -5.15
CA VAL A 363 -24.43 -10.22 -4.87
C VAL A 363 -23.94 -10.94 -6.14
N ILE A 364 -22.64 -11.23 -6.20
CA ILE A 364 -22.01 -11.85 -7.37
C ILE A 364 -21.79 -13.34 -7.10
N SER A 365 -22.46 -14.19 -7.86
CA SER A 365 -22.35 -15.66 -7.78
C SER A 365 -21.64 -16.22 -9.00
N LYS A 366 -20.74 -17.18 -8.79
CA LYS A 366 -19.99 -17.86 -9.86
C LYS A 366 -20.02 -19.38 -9.64
N PRO A 367 -20.53 -20.18 -10.60
CA PRO A 367 -20.52 -21.63 -10.50
C PRO A 367 -19.11 -22.19 -10.73
N THR A 368 -18.79 -23.31 -10.09
CA THR A 368 -17.52 -24.03 -10.28
C THR A 368 -17.47 -24.82 -11.59
N THR A 369 -18.64 -25.14 -12.15
CA THR A 369 -18.83 -25.92 -13.38
C THR A 369 -19.73 -25.14 -14.34
N GLN A 370 -19.87 -25.61 -15.59
CA GLN A 370 -20.81 -25.02 -16.55
C GLN A 370 -22.22 -24.91 -15.95
N PHE A 371 -22.85 -23.75 -16.14
CA PHE A 371 -24.14 -23.43 -15.54
C PHE A 371 -25.26 -24.26 -16.17
N VAL A 372 -26.06 -24.93 -15.34
CA VAL A 372 -27.20 -25.76 -15.74
C VAL A 372 -28.49 -25.09 -15.31
N ARG A 373 -29.37 -24.76 -16.26
CA ARG A 373 -30.65 -24.10 -15.99
C ARG A 373 -31.65 -25.07 -15.36
N GLY A 374 -32.54 -24.56 -14.50
CA GLY A 374 -33.60 -25.35 -13.85
C GLY A 374 -33.15 -26.20 -12.67
N THR A 375 -31.91 -26.03 -12.17
CA THR A 375 -31.39 -26.75 -11.00
C THR A 375 -30.44 -25.88 -10.17
N SER A 376 -30.10 -26.32 -8.97
CA SER A 376 -29.08 -25.69 -8.12
C SER A 376 -27.68 -25.97 -8.66
N ASN A 377 -26.84 -24.93 -8.74
CA ASN A 377 -25.47 -25.02 -9.24
C ASN A 377 -24.47 -24.82 -8.08
N ILE A 378 -23.43 -25.66 -8.03
CA ILE A 378 -22.35 -25.53 -7.05
C ILE A 378 -21.46 -24.35 -7.46
N GLY A 379 -21.12 -23.47 -6.50
CA GLY A 379 -20.43 -22.22 -6.79
C GLY A 379 -19.97 -21.46 -5.56
N HIS A 380 -19.50 -20.24 -5.79
CA HIS A 380 -19.14 -19.27 -4.76
C HIS A 380 -19.96 -17.99 -4.95
N THR A 381 -20.46 -17.42 -3.85
CA THR A 381 -21.15 -16.13 -3.84
C THR A 381 -20.35 -15.14 -3.01
N LYS A 382 -20.17 -13.93 -3.53
CA LYS A 382 -19.54 -12.79 -2.86
C LYS A 382 -20.58 -11.68 -2.73
N GLN A 383 -20.64 -11.07 -1.55
CA GLN A 383 -21.40 -9.85 -1.30
C GLN A 383 -20.45 -8.66 -1.18
N THR A 384 -20.80 -7.54 -1.79
CA THR A 384 -20.08 -6.27 -1.71
C THR A 384 -21.04 -5.10 -1.81
N TRP A 385 -20.61 -3.95 -1.30
CA TRP A 385 -21.28 -2.68 -1.52
C TRP A 385 -20.39 -1.89 -2.51
N GLY A 386 -20.81 -1.46 -3.71
CA GLY A 386 -22.06 -1.68 -4.47
C GLY A 386 -22.81 -0.39 -4.82
N GLY A 387 -23.01 -0.06 -6.09
CA GLY A 387 -23.69 1.16 -6.55
C GLY A 387 -22.77 2.34 -6.89
N VAL A 388 -23.07 3.04 -7.99
CA VAL A 388 -22.21 4.05 -8.62
C VAL A 388 -22.15 5.33 -7.79
N GLY A 389 -23.29 5.90 -7.39
CA GLY A 389 -23.35 7.07 -6.51
C GLY A 389 -22.52 6.90 -5.24
N ARG A 390 -22.66 5.77 -4.52
CA ARG A 390 -21.83 5.51 -3.33
C ARG A 390 -20.35 5.34 -3.67
N ASN A 391 -19.99 4.63 -4.74
CA ASN A 391 -18.59 4.48 -5.13
C ASN A 391 -17.92 5.83 -5.42
N VAL A 392 -18.60 6.74 -6.12
CA VAL A 392 -18.09 8.10 -6.36
C VAL A 392 -17.99 8.89 -5.06
N ALA A 393 -18.97 8.77 -4.16
CA ALA A 393 -18.96 9.45 -2.86
C ALA A 393 -17.82 8.96 -1.96
N GLU A 394 -17.63 7.64 -1.85
CA GLU A 394 -16.55 7.04 -1.09
C GLU A 394 -15.17 7.43 -1.67
N CYS A 395 -15.01 7.43 -2.99
CA CYS A 395 -13.78 7.89 -3.63
C CYS A 395 -13.47 9.36 -3.33
N LEU A 396 -14.46 10.26 -3.42
CA LEU A 396 -14.26 11.69 -3.11
C LEU A 396 -13.98 11.91 -1.61
N HIS A 397 -14.69 11.23 -0.73
CA HIS A 397 -14.46 11.28 0.72
C HIS A 397 -13.05 10.82 1.09
N ARG A 398 -12.57 9.71 0.50
CA ARG A 398 -11.18 9.22 0.66
C ARG A 398 -10.11 10.14 0.08
N LEU A 399 -10.50 11.16 -0.68
CA LEU A 399 -9.62 12.21 -1.22
C LEU A 399 -9.79 13.55 -0.47
N ASP A 400 -10.37 13.52 0.73
CA ASP A 400 -10.67 14.68 1.59
C ASP A 400 -11.54 15.76 0.93
N VAL A 401 -12.33 15.41 -0.09
CA VAL A 401 -13.28 16.32 -0.74
C VAL A 401 -14.58 16.39 0.08
N PRO A 402 -15.06 17.59 0.48
CA PRO A 402 -16.32 17.72 1.21
C PRO A 402 -17.52 17.29 0.37
N VAL A 403 -17.95 16.04 0.56
CA VAL A 403 -18.97 15.37 -0.24
C VAL A 403 -20.15 14.90 0.61
N LEU A 404 -21.37 15.00 0.05
CA LEU A 404 -22.58 14.38 0.59
C LEU A 404 -23.10 13.33 -0.39
N LEU A 405 -23.34 12.11 0.09
CA LEU A 405 -24.15 11.12 -0.61
C LEU A 405 -25.63 11.31 -0.26
N VAL A 406 -26.47 11.50 -1.28
CA VAL A 406 -27.93 11.50 -1.19
C VAL A 406 -28.43 10.20 -1.77
N SER A 407 -29.03 9.35 -0.92
CA SER A 407 -29.45 8.00 -1.29
C SER A 407 -30.53 7.45 -0.36
N ASN A 408 -31.25 6.43 -0.80
CA ASN A 408 -32.29 5.76 -0.02
C ASN A 408 -31.93 4.29 0.18
N VAL A 409 -32.11 3.79 1.40
CA VAL A 409 -32.00 2.37 1.75
C VAL A 409 -33.32 1.87 2.35
N GLY A 410 -33.56 0.56 2.32
CA GLY A 410 -34.73 -0.03 2.96
C GLY A 410 -34.55 -0.14 4.48
N HIS A 411 -35.66 -0.26 5.21
CA HIS A 411 -35.65 -0.77 6.59
C HIS A 411 -35.47 -2.30 6.60
N ASP A 412 -34.30 -2.74 6.13
CA ASP A 412 -33.89 -4.14 6.08
C ASP A 412 -32.41 -4.32 6.47
N SER A 413 -31.98 -5.57 6.63
CA SER A 413 -30.62 -5.92 7.04
C SER A 413 -29.54 -5.50 6.05
N CYS A 414 -29.89 -5.27 4.78
CA CYS A 414 -29.00 -4.76 3.75
C CYS A 414 -28.79 -3.26 3.92
N GLY A 415 -29.84 -2.50 4.22
CA GLY A 415 -29.79 -1.08 4.54
C GLY A 415 -29.01 -0.81 5.82
N ASP A 416 -29.28 -1.56 6.88
CA ASP A 416 -28.48 -1.54 8.12
C ASP A 416 -27.00 -1.87 7.86
N GLY A 417 -26.72 -2.75 6.89
CA GLY A 417 -25.36 -3.10 6.46
C GLY A 417 -24.65 -1.96 5.73
N LEU A 418 -25.34 -1.30 4.80
CA LEU A 418 -24.84 -0.12 4.08
C LEU A 418 -24.57 1.04 5.02
N LEU A 419 -25.51 1.37 5.92
CA LEU A 419 -25.36 2.47 6.88
C LEU A 419 -24.15 2.25 7.79
N ARG A 420 -23.96 1.03 8.32
CA ARG A 420 -22.76 0.69 9.11
C ARG A 420 -21.46 0.72 8.28
N GLN A 421 -21.50 0.40 6.99
CA GLN A 421 -20.33 0.53 6.13
C GLN A 421 -19.94 2.00 5.96
N LEU A 422 -20.89 2.87 5.66
CA LEU A 422 -20.66 4.31 5.49
C LEU A 422 -20.23 4.99 6.80
N ASP A 423 -20.83 4.62 7.93
CA ASP A 423 -20.44 5.06 9.27
C ASP A 423 -19.01 4.66 9.62
N SER A 424 -18.60 3.42 9.30
CA SER A 424 -17.23 2.94 9.50
C SER A 424 -16.17 3.62 8.62
N LEU A 425 -16.61 4.44 7.65
CA LEU A 425 -15.76 5.31 6.83
C LEU A 425 -15.81 6.77 7.26
N GLU A 426 -16.55 7.11 8.33
CA GLU A 426 -16.75 8.48 8.83
C GLU A 426 -17.42 9.42 7.80
N MET A 427 -18.30 8.89 6.94
CA MET A 427 -19.03 9.66 5.93
C MET A 427 -20.28 10.37 6.52
N ASP A 428 -20.62 11.57 6.02
CA ASP A 428 -21.84 12.29 6.41
C ASP A 428 -23.10 11.53 5.95
N LEU A 429 -23.75 10.84 6.89
CA LEU A 429 -24.99 10.08 6.65
C LEU A 429 -26.24 10.96 6.52
N SER A 430 -26.17 12.29 6.71
CA SER A 430 -27.36 13.16 6.72
C SER A 430 -28.10 13.26 5.37
N GLY A 431 -27.51 12.73 4.29
CA GLY A 431 -28.15 12.57 2.98
C GLY A 431 -28.68 11.16 2.71
N VAL A 432 -28.38 10.16 3.56
CA VAL A 432 -28.84 8.78 3.38
C VAL A 432 -30.01 8.49 4.30
N ILE A 433 -31.19 8.25 3.74
CA ILE A 433 -32.40 7.97 4.52
C ILE A 433 -32.85 6.51 4.38
N ALA A 434 -33.34 5.94 5.47
CA ALA A 434 -34.01 4.65 5.46
C ALA A 434 -35.52 4.85 5.22
N VAL A 435 -36.08 4.15 4.24
CA VAL A 435 -37.47 4.31 3.80
C VAL A 435 -38.28 3.05 4.14
N PRO A 436 -39.46 3.19 4.78
CA PRO A 436 -40.33 2.06 5.08
C PRO A 436 -40.97 1.48 3.81
N ASN A 437 -41.26 0.17 3.85
CA ASN A 437 -41.94 -0.58 2.79
C ASN A 437 -41.20 -0.69 1.44
N HIS A 438 -39.93 -0.27 1.37
CA HIS A 438 -39.05 -0.50 0.22
C HIS A 438 -37.87 -1.39 0.63
N ALA A 439 -37.45 -2.27 -0.28
CA ALA A 439 -36.22 -3.04 -0.13
C ALA A 439 -35.00 -2.21 -0.54
N THR A 440 -33.87 -2.44 0.12
CA THR A 440 -32.58 -1.88 -0.26
C THR A 440 -32.18 -2.37 -1.66
N ALA A 441 -31.70 -1.45 -2.50
CA ALA A 441 -31.29 -1.74 -3.87
C ALA A 441 -30.27 -2.88 -3.90
N THR A 442 -30.53 -3.89 -4.74
CA THR A 442 -29.76 -5.14 -4.78
C THR A 442 -29.48 -5.56 -6.22
N TYR A 443 -28.20 -5.82 -6.52
CA TYR A 443 -27.73 -6.29 -7.81
C TYR A 443 -27.24 -7.74 -7.71
N CYS A 444 -28.04 -8.69 -8.20
CA CYS A 444 -27.72 -10.11 -8.21
C CYS A 444 -27.18 -10.52 -9.59
N ALA A 445 -25.90 -10.87 -9.68
CA ALA A 445 -25.27 -11.33 -10.92
C ALA A 445 -24.80 -12.79 -10.82
N VAL A 446 -25.03 -13.57 -11.87
CA VAL A 446 -24.46 -14.90 -12.06
C VAL A 446 -23.45 -14.85 -13.21
N LEU A 447 -22.23 -15.27 -12.93
CA LEU A 447 -21.14 -15.32 -13.90
C LEU A 447 -21.01 -16.72 -14.52
N THR A 448 -20.35 -16.82 -15.68
CA THR A 448 -19.87 -18.08 -16.23
C THR A 448 -18.65 -18.59 -15.43
N PRO A 449 -18.24 -19.86 -15.58
CA PRO A 449 -16.98 -20.36 -15.00
C PRO A 449 -15.73 -19.59 -15.46
N CYS A 450 -15.77 -18.97 -16.64
CA CYS A 450 -14.71 -18.10 -17.15
C CYS A 450 -14.69 -16.75 -16.40
N GLY A 451 -15.84 -16.26 -15.95
CA GLY A 451 -15.99 -14.99 -15.21
C GLY A 451 -16.78 -13.93 -15.97
N ASP A 452 -17.20 -14.22 -17.20
CA ASP A 452 -18.11 -13.35 -17.97
C ASP A 452 -19.51 -13.33 -17.34
N LEU A 453 -20.32 -12.30 -17.59
CA LEU A 453 -21.70 -12.24 -17.13
C LEU A 453 -22.60 -13.22 -17.90
N ASP A 454 -23.36 -14.09 -17.21
CA ASP A 454 -24.37 -14.96 -17.82
C ASP A 454 -25.78 -14.36 -17.68
N VAL A 455 -26.15 -13.93 -16.47
CA VAL A 455 -27.43 -13.26 -16.18
C VAL A 455 -27.30 -12.35 -14.96
N ALA A 456 -28.07 -11.26 -14.93
CA ALA A 456 -28.23 -10.43 -13.74
C ALA A 456 -29.69 -10.03 -13.51
N ILE A 457 -30.02 -9.74 -12.25
CA ILE A 457 -31.26 -9.11 -11.80
C ILE A 457 -30.85 -7.87 -11.00
N ALA A 458 -31.38 -6.71 -11.36
CA ALA A 458 -31.09 -5.44 -10.72
C ALA A 458 -32.37 -4.85 -10.12
N ASP A 459 -32.64 -5.09 -8.83
CA ASP A 459 -33.70 -4.38 -8.12
C ASP A 459 -33.15 -3.04 -7.65
N MET A 460 -33.59 -1.97 -8.32
CA MET A 460 -33.14 -0.60 -8.09
C MET A 460 -34.32 0.33 -7.77
N THR A 461 -35.50 -0.24 -7.50
CA THR A 461 -36.78 0.50 -7.46
C THR A 461 -36.79 1.63 -6.42
N ILE A 462 -36.10 1.45 -5.30
CA ILE A 462 -35.93 2.46 -4.25
C ILE A 462 -35.12 3.69 -4.71
N LEU A 463 -34.37 3.59 -5.80
CA LEU A 463 -33.53 4.66 -6.36
C LEU A 463 -34.24 5.48 -7.45
N ASP A 464 -35.27 4.94 -8.11
CA ASP A 464 -35.94 5.64 -9.22
C ASP A 464 -36.57 6.96 -8.74
N ASN A 465 -37.14 6.99 -7.53
CA ASN A 465 -37.64 8.21 -6.88
C ASN A 465 -36.97 8.42 -5.51
N LEU A 466 -35.69 8.78 -5.50
CA LEU A 466 -35.02 9.22 -4.27
C LEU A 466 -35.79 10.36 -3.59
N GLU A 467 -36.02 10.18 -2.30
CA GLU A 467 -36.59 11.17 -1.38
C GLU A 467 -35.46 11.79 -0.56
N TRP A 468 -35.59 13.05 -0.17
CA TRP A 468 -34.61 13.69 0.71
C TRP A 468 -35.24 14.81 1.53
N GLY A 469 -34.67 15.08 2.70
CA GLY A 469 -35.16 16.13 3.60
C GLY A 469 -34.84 17.55 3.11
N GLU A 470 -35.50 18.55 3.71
CA GLU A 470 -35.32 19.98 3.41
C GLU A 470 -33.85 20.43 3.53
N SER A 471 -33.11 19.89 4.52
CA SER A 471 -31.68 20.14 4.70
C SER A 471 -30.84 19.74 3.48
N VAL A 472 -31.20 18.65 2.79
CA VAL A 472 -30.53 18.19 1.57
C VAL A 472 -30.86 19.10 0.41
N SER A 473 -32.09 19.60 0.29
CA SER A 473 -32.46 20.60 -0.72
C SER A 473 -31.62 21.88 -0.61
N VAL A 474 -31.34 22.35 0.61
CA VAL A 474 -30.42 23.48 0.85
C VAL A 474 -29.00 23.12 0.43
N LYS A 475 -28.47 21.95 0.84
CA LYS A 475 -27.13 21.49 0.45
C LYS A 475 -26.98 21.37 -1.08
N LEU A 476 -27.97 20.81 -1.78
CA LEU A 476 -28.06 20.70 -3.25
C LEU A 476 -28.09 22.06 -3.98
N ALA A 477 -28.64 23.08 -3.33
CA ALA A 477 -28.68 24.45 -3.84
C ALA A 477 -27.34 25.19 -3.64
N SER A 478 -26.62 24.92 -2.56
CA SER A 478 -25.30 25.50 -2.29
C SER A 478 -24.14 24.79 -3.02
N ALA A 479 -24.27 23.49 -3.31
CA ALA A 479 -23.19 22.66 -3.84
C ALA A 479 -22.59 23.20 -5.14
N ARG A 480 -21.27 23.13 -5.27
CA ARG A 480 -20.54 23.60 -6.47
C ARG A 480 -20.62 22.59 -7.60
N ILE A 481 -20.64 21.30 -7.26
CA ILE A 481 -20.81 20.19 -8.19
C ILE A 481 -21.98 19.33 -7.69
N VAL A 482 -22.88 18.96 -8.59
CA VAL A 482 -23.86 17.89 -8.34
C VAL A 482 -23.68 16.79 -9.36
N VAL A 483 -23.48 15.56 -8.86
CA VAL A 483 -23.38 14.35 -9.67
C VAL A 483 -24.70 13.58 -9.59
N LEU A 484 -25.20 13.15 -10.74
CA LEU A 484 -26.44 12.40 -10.89
C LEU A 484 -26.13 11.00 -11.40
N ASP A 485 -26.60 9.99 -10.69
CA ASP A 485 -26.48 8.57 -11.05
C ASP A 485 -27.55 8.18 -12.09
N GLY A 486 -27.19 7.37 -13.10
CA GLY A 486 -28.12 6.83 -14.10
C GLY A 486 -29.29 6.01 -13.54
N ASN A 487 -29.24 5.56 -12.29
CA ASN A 487 -30.37 4.87 -11.64
C ASN A 487 -31.55 5.78 -11.27
N LEU A 488 -31.40 7.11 -11.30
CA LEU A 488 -32.51 8.03 -11.07
C LEU A 488 -33.54 7.99 -12.22
N SER A 489 -34.82 8.26 -11.94
CA SER A 489 -35.83 8.47 -12.99
C SER A 489 -35.62 9.79 -13.74
N SER A 490 -36.16 9.90 -14.96
CA SER A 490 -36.09 11.12 -15.78
C SER A 490 -36.67 12.35 -15.07
N ASP A 491 -37.75 12.18 -14.29
CA ASP A 491 -38.34 13.28 -13.51
C ASP A 491 -37.46 13.68 -12.32
N LYS A 492 -36.78 12.73 -11.68
CA LYS A 492 -35.80 13.03 -10.62
C LYS A 492 -34.58 13.76 -11.18
N ILE A 493 -34.10 13.36 -12.36
CA ILE A 493 -33.04 14.06 -13.10
C ILE A 493 -33.50 15.50 -13.45
N ARG A 494 -34.73 15.67 -13.93
CA ARG A 494 -35.32 16.98 -14.21
C ARG A 494 -35.35 17.87 -12.96
N GLN A 495 -35.84 17.32 -11.84
CA GLN A 495 -35.92 18.00 -10.54
C GLN A 495 -34.54 18.46 -10.04
N VAL A 496 -33.52 17.61 -10.12
CA VAL A 496 -32.15 17.96 -9.66
C VAL A 496 -31.49 18.97 -10.59
N THR A 497 -31.72 18.88 -11.90
CA THR A 497 -31.13 19.77 -12.92
C THR A 497 -31.84 21.12 -13.08
N GLU A 498 -32.95 21.36 -12.38
CA GLU A 498 -33.65 22.65 -12.43
C GLU A 498 -32.74 23.84 -12.02
N PRO A 499 -32.87 25.01 -12.69
CA PRO A 499 -32.06 26.17 -12.36
C PRO A 499 -32.36 26.73 -10.95
N LEU A 500 -31.42 26.55 -10.03
CA LEU A 500 -31.53 27.07 -8.67
C LEU A 500 -30.99 28.49 -8.58
N ALA A 501 -31.83 29.44 -8.19
CA ALA A 501 -31.48 30.86 -8.10
C ALA A 501 -30.28 31.15 -7.18
N ALA A 502 -30.09 30.31 -6.14
CA ALA A 502 -28.99 30.42 -5.18
C ALA A 502 -27.60 30.11 -5.76
N ASN A 503 -27.50 29.28 -6.81
CA ASN A 503 -26.21 28.93 -7.42
C ASN A 503 -26.31 28.70 -8.94
N ARG A 504 -26.20 29.80 -9.69
CA ARG A 504 -26.15 29.78 -11.17
C ARG A 504 -24.82 29.26 -11.76
N ARG A 505 -23.85 28.85 -10.94
CA ARG A 505 -22.53 28.33 -11.38
C ARG A 505 -22.29 26.89 -10.96
N ARG A 506 -23.34 26.18 -10.53
CA ARG A 506 -23.31 24.76 -10.16
C ARG A 506 -23.03 23.89 -11.40
N LEU A 507 -21.93 23.14 -11.37
CA LEU A 507 -21.62 22.15 -12.40
C LEU A 507 -22.50 20.92 -12.20
N LEU A 508 -23.15 20.47 -13.28
CA LEU A 508 -24.00 19.28 -13.28
C LEU A 508 -23.32 18.16 -14.08
N TRP A 509 -23.05 17.04 -13.42
CA TRP A 509 -22.46 15.83 -13.98
C TRP A 509 -23.50 14.71 -13.99
N PHE A 510 -23.70 14.02 -15.11
CA PHE A 510 -24.49 12.77 -15.14
C PHE A 510 -23.60 11.56 -15.47
N GLU A 511 -23.67 10.54 -14.62
CA GLU A 511 -22.88 9.31 -14.66
C GLU A 511 -23.79 8.14 -15.07
N PRO A 512 -23.75 7.68 -16.34
CA PRO A 512 -24.56 6.56 -16.80
C PRO A 512 -24.21 5.25 -16.09
N THR A 513 -25.18 4.35 -15.94
CA THR A 513 -25.01 3.07 -15.22
C THR A 513 -25.41 1.83 -16.01
N SER A 514 -26.12 2.00 -17.11
CA SER A 514 -26.35 0.99 -18.14
C SER A 514 -26.84 1.65 -19.42
N VAL A 515 -26.77 0.93 -20.55
CA VAL A 515 -27.29 1.37 -21.86
C VAL A 515 -28.76 1.79 -21.78
N GLU A 516 -29.58 1.04 -21.05
CA GLU A 516 -31.02 1.30 -20.86
C GLU A 516 -31.31 2.53 -19.98
N LYS A 517 -30.39 2.86 -19.06
CA LYS A 517 -30.53 3.97 -18.11
C LYS A 517 -29.90 5.27 -18.60
N ALA A 518 -28.88 5.17 -19.46
CA ALA A 518 -28.19 6.31 -20.06
C ALA A 518 -29.15 7.29 -20.75
N VAL A 519 -30.21 6.79 -21.40
CA VAL A 519 -31.21 7.61 -22.11
C VAL A 519 -32.14 8.42 -21.19
N ARG A 520 -32.19 8.13 -19.88
CA ARG A 520 -33.06 8.85 -18.93
C ARG A 520 -32.68 10.34 -18.78
N ALA A 521 -31.43 10.70 -19.08
CA ALA A 521 -30.96 12.08 -19.03
C ALA A 521 -31.31 12.92 -20.28
N VAL A 522 -31.78 12.31 -21.37
CA VAL A 522 -31.95 12.96 -22.69
C VAL A 522 -32.82 14.23 -22.63
N GLU A 523 -33.93 14.20 -21.89
CA GLU A 523 -34.81 15.38 -21.76
C GLU A 523 -34.20 16.54 -20.94
N SER A 524 -33.17 16.26 -20.16
CA SER A 524 -32.43 17.25 -19.36
C SER A 524 -31.02 17.51 -19.91
N MET A 525 -30.69 16.98 -21.09
CA MET A 525 -29.33 16.97 -21.64
C MET A 525 -28.75 18.39 -21.77
N HIS A 526 -29.57 19.33 -22.24
CA HIS A 526 -29.28 20.76 -22.37
C HIS A 526 -28.94 21.49 -21.04
N ARG A 527 -29.04 20.83 -19.88
CA ARG A 527 -28.70 21.37 -18.55
C ARG A 527 -27.44 20.74 -17.95
N LEU A 528 -26.99 19.61 -18.50
CA LEU A 528 -25.87 18.85 -17.98
C LEU A 528 -24.57 19.40 -18.59
N HIS A 529 -23.55 19.58 -17.75
CA HIS A 529 -22.27 20.19 -18.13
C HIS A 529 -21.20 19.12 -18.43
N VAL A 530 -21.35 17.94 -17.85
CA VAL A 530 -20.44 16.80 -17.99
C VAL A 530 -21.26 15.52 -18.09
N ILE A 531 -20.89 14.66 -19.04
CA ILE A 531 -21.29 13.24 -19.06
C ILE A 531 -20.07 12.35 -19.32
N SER A 532 -20.13 11.14 -18.77
CA SER A 532 -19.05 10.14 -18.75
C SER A 532 -19.45 8.76 -19.32
N PRO A 533 -20.27 8.67 -20.39
CA PRO A 533 -20.74 7.39 -20.92
C PRO A 533 -19.61 6.50 -21.43
N ASN A 534 -19.82 5.19 -21.35
CA ASN A 534 -19.08 4.24 -22.17
C ASN A 534 -19.55 4.27 -23.64
N ALA A 535 -18.86 3.54 -24.51
CA ALA A 535 -19.10 3.52 -25.95
C ALA A 535 -20.51 3.07 -26.37
N ASP A 536 -21.15 2.20 -25.61
CA ASP A 536 -22.50 1.66 -25.90
C ASP A 536 -23.59 2.57 -25.34
N GLU A 537 -23.38 3.11 -24.14
CA GLU A 537 -24.24 4.13 -23.51
C GLU A 537 -24.30 5.43 -24.33
N LEU A 538 -23.15 5.90 -24.82
CA LEU A 538 -23.08 7.07 -25.69
C LEU A 538 -23.90 6.85 -26.96
N ARG A 539 -23.81 5.67 -27.58
CA ARG A 539 -24.61 5.31 -28.76
C ARG A 539 -26.11 5.30 -28.46
N ALA A 540 -26.53 4.80 -27.30
CA ALA A 540 -27.94 4.85 -26.89
C ALA A 540 -28.44 6.28 -26.68
N ILE A 541 -27.66 7.13 -26.00
CA ILE A 541 -27.97 8.57 -25.83
C ILE A 541 -28.12 9.26 -27.20
N CYS A 542 -27.19 9.04 -28.13
CA CYS A 542 -27.25 9.60 -29.48
C CYS A 542 -28.52 9.21 -30.24
N ASN A 543 -28.91 7.94 -30.18
CA ASN A 543 -30.10 7.45 -30.87
C ASN A 543 -31.37 8.07 -30.28
N ALA A 544 -31.50 8.10 -28.96
CA ALA A 544 -32.64 8.69 -28.27
C ALA A 544 -32.77 10.22 -28.52
N LEU A 545 -31.65 10.95 -28.61
CA LEU A 545 -31.64 12.37 -29.01
C LEU A 545 -32.13 12.59 -30.45
N ALA A 546 -31.79 11.69 -31.38
CA ALA A 546 -32.24 11.77 -32.77
C ALA A 546 -33.74 11.48 -32.91
N GLU A 547 -34.28 10.56 -32.10
CA GLU A 547 -35.71 10.27 -32.04
C GLU A 547 -36.51 11.43 -31.42
N SER A 548 -36.01 12.08 -30.36
CA SER A 548 -36.71 13.22 -29.74
C SER A 548 -36.75 14.47 -30.63
N THR A 549 -35.69 14.74 -31.40
CA THR A 549 -35.65 15.86 -32.37
C THR A 549 -36.54 15.64 -33.59
N MET A 550 -36.89 14.39 -33.94
CA MET A 550 -37.89 14.10 -34.97
C MET A 550 -39.33 14.29 -34.47
N ALA A 551 -39.58 14.07 -33.17
CA ALA A 551 -40.89 14.21 -32.56
C ALA A 551 -41.27 15.67 -32.22
N THR A 552 -40.28 16.56 -32.05
CA THR A 552 -40.49 17.89 -31.46
C THR A 552 -39.79 19.00 -32.28
N LYS A 553 -40.54 19.99 -32.78
CA LYS A 553 -39.96 21.20 -33.41
C LYS A 553 -39.35 22.14 -32.34
N VAL A 554 -38.16 21.84 -31.84
CA VAL A 554 -37.44 22.68 -30.85
C VAL A 554 -35.92 22.73 -31.15
N ALA A 555 -35.33 23.90 -30.88
CA ALA A 555 -33.90 24.26 -30.77
C ALA A 555 -32.88 23.77 -31.82
N MET A 556 -32.09 24.71 -32.36
CA MET A 556 -30.95 24.41 -33.25
C MET A 556 -29.78 23.70 -32.52
N ASP A 557 -29.66 23.88 -31.21
CA ASP A 557 -28.53 23.35 -30.42
C ASP A 557 -28.59 21.82 -30.26
N ASP A 558 -29.78 21.23 -30.09
CA ASP A 558 -29.94 19.77 -29.97
C ASP A 558 -29.61 19.04 -31.29
N GLN A 559 -29.91 19.65 -32.44
CA GLN A 559 -29.45 19.13 -33.74
C GLN A 559 -27.93 19.22 -33.90
N ALA A 560 -27.30 20.27 -33.38
CA ALA A 560 -25.84 20.40 -33.40
C ALA A 560 -25.18 19.35 -32.49
N LEU A 561 -25.74 19.08 -31.31
CA LEU A 561 -25.27 18.05 -30.39
C LEU A 561 -25.39 16.65 -30.99
N ALA A 562 -26.54 16.30 -31.57
CA ALA A 562 -26.73 15.02 -32.27
C ALA A 562 -25.77 14.85 -33.46
N ALA A 563 -25.57 15.91 -34.26
CA ALA A 563 -24.64 15.91 -35.39
C ALA A 563 -23.15 15.90 -34.98
N ALA A 564 -22.81 16.41 -33.80
CA ALA A 564 -21.47 16.33 -33.21
C ALA A 564 -21.22 14.92 -32.63
N ALA A 565 -22.19 14.35 -31.93
CA ALA A 565 -22.09 13.02 -31.35
C ALA A 565 -22.02 11.91 -32.43
N ALA A 566 -22.72 12.08 -33.55
CA ALA A 566 -22.56 11.23 -34.74
C ALA A 566 -21.17 11.31 -35.41
N LYS A 567 -20.35 12.32 -35.07
CA LYS A 567 -18.98 12.53 -35.57
C LYS A 567 -17.89 12.16 -34.56
N LEU A 568 -18.25 11.86 -33.30
CA LEU A 568 -17.27 11.42 -32.30
C LEU A 568 -16.72 10.04 -32.68
N PRO A 569 -15.40 9.89 -32.92
CA PRO A 569 -14.82 8.60 -33.22
C PRO A 569 -14.81 7.73 -31.96
N VAL A 570 -15.77 6.82 -31.86
CA VAL A 570 -15.86 5.83 -30.79
C VAL A 570 -14.65 4.90 -30.86
N ARG A 571 -13.61 5.24 -30.10
CA ARG A 571 -12.43 4.40 -29.81
C ARG A 571 -12.56 3.83 -28.39
N ASP A 572 -12.06 2.62 -28.20
CA ASP A 572 -12.04 1.93 -26.90
C ASP A 572 -11.30 2.77 -25.84
N GLY A 573 -12.03 3.28 -24.85
CA GLY A 573 -11.51 4.12 -23.77
C GLY A 573 -12.60 4.99 -23.11
N LEU A 574 -12.29 5.58 -21.96
CA LEU A 574 -13.18 6.52 -21.26
C LEU A 574 -13.30 7.82 -22.07
N GLN A 575 -14.50 8.23 -22.44
CA GLN A 575 -14.72 9.46 -23.22
C GLN A 575 -15.42 10.52 -22.37
N VAL A 576 -14.70 11.58 -22.01
CA VAL A 576 -15.28 12.77 -21.36
C VAL A 576 -15.73 13.74 -22.45
N VAL A 577 -17.05 13.87 -22.62
CA VAL A 577 -17.61 14.89 -23.53
C VAL A 577 -17.71 16.20 -22.76
N ARG A 578 -16.85 17.17 -23.12
CA ARG A 578 -16.99 18.58 -22.71
C ARG A 578 -17.75 19.33 -23.80
N ASP A 579 -18.69 20.17 -23.38
CA ASP A 579 -19.55 20.92 -24.27
C ASP A 579 -18.78 21.97 -25.11
N ILE A 580 -19.29 22.21 -26.32
CA ILE A 580 -18.85 23.18 -27.32
C ILE A 580 -19.70 24.48 -27.24
N ALA A 581 -20.76 24.52 -26.43
CA ALA A 581 -21.75 25.60 -26.38
C ALA A 581 -21.32 26.93 -25.67
N THR A 582 -20.03 27.16 -25.39
CA THR A 582 -19.54 28.50 -25.01
C THR A 582 -18.39 28.95 -25.90
N GLY A 583 -18.74 29.67 -26.97
CA GLY A 583 -17.81 30.24 -27.94
C GLY A 583 -17.02 31.47 -27.44
N GLU A 584 -16.44 31.41 -26.24
CA GLU A 584 -15.49 32.40 -25.73
C GLU A 584 -14.41 31.72 -24.88
N LEU A 585 -13.16 31.72 -25.39
CA LEU A 585 -11.99 31.32 -24.63
C LEU A 585 -11.72 32.35 -23.52
N PRO A 586 -11.54 31.95 -22.25
CA PRO A 586 -11.06 32.88 -21.23
C PRO A 586 -9.66 33.38 -21.63
N PRO A 587 -9.37 34.68 -21.50
CA PRO A 587 -8.07 35.23 -21.89
C PRO A 587 -6.95 34.60 -21.08
N SER A 588 -5.85 34.29 -21.76
CA SER A 588 -4.68 33.62 -21.21
C SER A 588 -4.15 34.32 -19.94
N LEU A 589 -4.07 33.58 -18.83
CA LEU A 589 -3.25 33.98 -17.70
C LEU A 589 -1.77 34.07 -18.15
N PRO A 590 -1.05 35.15 -17.83
CA PRO A 590 0.33 35.32 -18.24
C PRO A 590 1.25 34.30 -17.57
N ARG A 591 2.29 33.86 -18.28
CA ARG A 591 3.34 33.02 -17.70
C ARG A 591 4.25 33.88 -16.81
N SER A 592 4.39 33.47 -15.56
CA SER A 592 5.52 33.76 -14.67
C SER A 592 5.82 32.51 -13.86
#